data_AF-A0AAW0C8M1-F1
#
_entry.id   AF-A0AAW0C8M1-F1
#
_cell.length_a   1.000
_cell.length_b   1.000
_cell.length_c   1.000
_cell.angle_alpha   90.00
_cell.angle_beta   90.00
_cell.angle_gamma   90.00
#
_symmetry.space_group_name_H-M   'P 1'
#
loop_
_entity.id
_entity.type
_entity.pdbx_description
1 polymer ?
#
loop_
_entity_poly.entity_id
_entity_poly.type
_entity_poly.pdbx_seq_one_letter_code
_entity_poly.pdbx_strand_id
1 'polypeptide(L)'
;MYLAEDRILCFELVAKANENWVLKYVKGAVGETDVPDAIPEFISQRRRWLNGSFFAAVYAIAHVETIYNIINLTFAWFAIGNFYLFFVVLTSSLEAPSFGLSGIQYLNTIIQYALVLMIAACFLFCMGNKPRASLWKYKFTVIFLSVSMIYMLVASVFCALAAAKQGGTANSTMLYSVLISYGMYAVSSILAMDPWHMITSFVSWLLLSPTFINILNIYAFSNLDDISWGTKQDSVVEHNDLGNVVQKKETPDPNDVYEAALTQLRNLKAPPKPKVRGAPKTRPPAPTDAEREQAMKDYYANVRTNVLLAWTVSNVLLIIAILKGAEPSGTFRRKRGHWTY
;
A
#
# COMPACT_ATOMS: atom_id res chain seq x y z
N MET A 1 -19.33 -2.69 -9.15
CA MET A 1 -18.26 -3.64 -8.76
C MET A 1 -17.63 -3.11 -7.48
N TYR A 2 -17.49 -3.93 -6.44
CA TYR A 2 -16.79 -3.53 -5.21
C TYR A 2 -15.29 -3.72 -5.39
N LEU A 3 -14.48 -2.76 -4.95
CA LEU A 3 -13.06 -3.00 -4.77
C LEU A 3 -12.90 -4.04 -3.65
N ALA A 4 -12.09 -5.09 -3.88
CA ALA A 4 -11.98 -6.26 -3.00
C ALA A 4 -13.11 -7.31 -3.10
N GLU A 5 -13.81 -7.42 -4.24
CA GLU A 5 -14.91 -8.39 -4.45
C GLU A 5 -14.58 -9.79 -3.89
N ASP A 6 -13.46 -10.41 -4.25
CA ASP A 6 -13.11 -11.76 -3.77
C ASP A 6 -13.05 -11.86 -2.24
N ARG A 7 -12.54 -10.84 -1.55
CA ARG A 7 -12.38 -10.84 -0.09
C ARG A 7 -13.67 -10.51 0.64
N ILE A 8 -14.38 -9.49 0.16
CA ILE A 8 -15.65 -9.07 0.74
C ILE A 8 -16.71 -10.13 0.49
N LEU A 9 -16.78 -10.71 -0.71
CA LEU A 9 -17.69 -11.80 -1.04
C LEU A 9 -17.45 -13.01 -0.13
N CYS A 10 -16.19 -13.44 0.05
CA CYS A 10 -15.89 -14.54 0.97
C CYS A 10 -16.35 -14.24 2.41
N PHE A 11 -16.15 -13.00 2.88
CA PHE A 11 -16.63 -12.58 4.19
C PHE A 11 -18.17 -12.59 4.26
N GLU A 12 -18.84 -11.98 3.30
CA GLU A 12 -20.31 -11.89 3.24
C GLU A 12 -20.98 -13.26 3.14
N LEU A 13 -20.36 -14.21 2.43
CA LEU A 13 -20.86 -15.59 2.33
C LEU A 13 -20.82 -16.31 3.69
N VAL A 14 -19.74 -16.16 4.44
CA VAL A 14 -19.59 -16.78 5.78
C VAL A 14 -20.44 -16.06 6.82
N ALA A 15 -20.54 -14.73 6.75
CA ALA A 15 -21.28 -13.91 7.69
C ALA A 15 -22.78 -13.78 7.34
N LYS A 16 -23.26 -14.50 6.32
CA LYS A 16 -24.64 -14.39 5.84
C LYS A 16 -25.62 -14.80 6.94
N ALA A 17 -26.58 -13.93 7.23
CA ALA A 17 -27.57 -14.19 8.28
C ALA A 17 -28.44 -15.42 7.96
N ASN A 18 -28.73 -16.21 9.00
CA ASN A 18 -29.53 -17.46 8.93
C ASN A 18 -28.95 -18.56 8.04
N GLU A 19 -27.64 -18.49 7.80
CA GLU A 19 -26.91 -19.44 6.95
C GLU A 19 -25.68 -19.92 7.72
N ASN A 20 -25.23 -21.16 7.49
CA ASN A 20 -24.10 -21.75 8.21
C ASN A 20 -23.02 -22.25 7.22
N TRP A 21 -22.49 -21.32 6.43
CA TRP A 21 -21.54 -21.63 5.37
C TRP A 21 -20.14 -21.76 5.97
N VAL A 22 -19.43 -22.83 5.62
CA VAL A 22 -18.10 -23.13 6.16
C VAL A 22 -17.06 -23.03 5.04
N LEU A 23 -16.05 -22.18 5.22
CA LEU A 23 -14.87 -22.16 4.36
C LEU A 23 -13.85 -23.20 4.85
N LYS A 24 -13.39 -24.06 3.93
CA LYS A 24 -12.38 -25.09 4.22
C LYS A 24 -11.19 -24.91 3.29
N TYR A 25 -10.00 -24.77 3.87
CA TYR A 25 -8.75 -24.86 3.13
C TYR A 25 -8.46 -26.31 2.75
N VAL A 26 -8.21 -26.57 1.47
CA VAL A 26 -7.87 -27.90 0.94
C VAL A 26 -6.46 -27.85 0.38
N LYS A 27 -5.47 -28.37 1.13
CA LYS A 27 -4.04 -28.33 0.74
C LYS A 27 -3.76 -28.93 -0.65
N GLY A 28 -4.54 -29.93 -1.06
CA GLY A 28 -4.40 -30.58 -2.38
C GLY A 28 -5.02 -29.79 -3.55
N ALA A 29 -5.80 -28.75 -3.28
CA ALA A 29 -6.36 -27.89 -4.33
C ALA A 29 -5.33 -26.84 -4.73
N VAL A 30 -4.45 -27.20 -5.67
CA VAL A 30 -3.37 -26.35 -6.17
C VAL A 30 -3.85 -25.60 -7.42
N GLY A 31 -3.69 -24.28 -7.42
CA GLY A 31 -3.83 -23.44 -8.61
C GLY A 31 -2.48 -22.84 -8.97
N GLU A 32 -2.12 -22.91 -10.25
CA GLU A 32 -0.92 -22.25 -10.79
C GLU A 32 -1.32 -20.91 -11.43
N THR A 33 -0.46 -19.91 -11.28
CA THR A 33 -0.67 -18.59 -11.88
C THR A 33 0.66 -18.01 -12.30
N ASP A 34 0.66 -17.30 -13.42
CA ASP A 34 1.83 -16.58 -13.90
C ASP A 34 2.14 -15.40 -12.98
N VAL A 35 3.43 -15.24 -12.67
CA VAL A 35 3.91 -14.08 -11.92
C VAL A 35 4.14 -12.90 -12.87
N PRO A 36 3.99 -11.65 -12.41
CA PRO A 36 4.34 -10.50 -13.23
C PRO A 36 5.84 -10.48 -13.54
N ASP A 37 6.19 -10.48 -14.83
CA ASP A 37 7.59 -10.45 -15.29
C ASP A 37 8.14 -9.02 -15.46
N ALA A 38 7.26 -8.01 -15.38
CA ALA A 38 7.62 -6.61 -15.57
C ALA A 38 7.08 -5.69 -14.48
N ILE A 39 7.86 -4.67 -14.13
CA ILE A 39 7.52 -3.65 -13.11
C ILE A 39 6.12 -3.04 -13.32
N PRO A 40 5.69 -2.65 -14.55
CA PRO A 40 4.38 -2.05 -14.74
C PRO A 40 3.23 -2.98 -14.37
N GLU A 41 3.33 -4.24 -14.77
CA GLU A 41 2.33 -5.26 -14.48
C GLU A 41 2.30 -5.57 -12.98
N PHE A 42 3.48 -5.69 -12.37
CA PHE A 42 3.63 -5.87 -10.93
C PHE A 42 2.95 -4.75 -10.15
N ILE A 43 3.18 -3.48 -10.51
CA ILE A 43 2.56 -2.32 -9.86
C ILE A 43 1.02 -2.34 -10.04
N SER A 44 0.53 -2.57 -11.27
CA SER A 44 -0.91 -2.63 -11.54
C SER A 44 -1.61 -3.79 -10.82
N GLN A 45 -0.97 -4.95 -10.71
CA GLN A 45 -1.49 -6.08 -9.94
C GLN A 45 -1.55 -5.73 -8.44
N ARG A 46 -0.47 -5.19 -7.89
CA ARG A 46 -0.37 -4.87 -6.47
C ARG A 46 -1.29 -3.73 -6.04
N ARG A 47 -1.59 -2.76 -6.92
CA ARG A 47 -2.62 -1.75 -6.69
C ARG A 47 -3.94 -2.38 -6.24
N ARG A 48 -4.42 -3.37 -7.00
CA ARG A 48 -5.69 -4.06 -6.72
C ARG A 48 -5.67 -4.78 -5.38
N TRP A 49 -4.57 -5.46 -5.08
CA TRP A 49 -4.43 -6.21 -3.84
C TRP A 49 -4.30 -5.31 -2.61
N LEU A 50 -3.56 -4.20 -2.72
CA LEU A 50 -3.38 -3.23 -1.64
C LEU A 50 -4.69 -2.51 -1.35
N ASN A 51 -5.33 -1.94 -2.37
CA ASN A 51 -6.60 -1.26 -2.17
C ASN A 51 -7.65 -2.25 -1.65
N GLY A 52 -7.70 -3.47 -2.20
CA GLY A 52 -8.63 -4.48 -1.73
C GLY A 52 -8.39 -4.91 -0.27
N SER A 53 -7.12 -5.05 0.13
CA SER A 53 -6.76 -5.32 1.54
C SER A 53 -7.14 -4.17 2.47
N PHE A 54 -6.94 -2.93 2.03
CA PHE A 54 -7.28 -1.73 2.79
C PHE A 54 -8.78 -1.66 3.05
N PHE A 55 -9.63 -1.79 2.01
CA PHE A 55 -11.08 -1.76 2.20
C PHE A 55 -11.59 -2.94 3.03
N ALA A 56 -11.05 -4.15 2.82
CA ALA A 56 -11.39 -5.31 3.64
C ALA A 56 -11.03 -5.09 5.13
N ALA A 57 -9.88 -4.47 5.42
CA ALA A 57 -9.47 -4.15 6.79
C ALA A 57 -10.38 -3.09 7.42
N VAL A 58 -10.72 -2.01 6.70
CA VAL A 58 -11.66 -0.98 7.17
C VAL A 58 -13.04 -1.58 7.43
N TYR A 59 -13.52 -2.42 6.50
CA TYR A 59 -14.79 -3.12 6.65
C TYR A 59 -14.79 -4.06 7.85
N ALA A 60 -13.72 -4.85 8.03
CA ALA A 60 -13.57 -5.75 9.17
C ALA A 60 -13.57 -4.98 10.50
N ILE A 61 -12.86 -3.85 10.60
CA ILE A 61 -12.87 -3.01 11.82
C ILE A 61 -14.27 -2.48 12.12
N ALA A 62 -15.04 -2.10 11.09
CA ALA A 62 -16.39 -1.58 11.26
C ALA A 62 -17.42 -2.64 11.70
N HIS A 63 -17.19 -3.92 11.40
CA HIS A 63 -18.15 -5.01 11.65
C HIS A 63 -17.69 -6.02 12.70
N VAL A 64 -16.39 -6.12 12.97
CA VAL A 64 -15.75 -7.09 13.88
C VAL A 64 -14.67 -6.37 14.68
N GLU A 65 -14.87 -6.21 15.99
CA GLU A 65 -13.93 -5.57 16.91
C GLU A 65 -12.64 -6.40 17.10
N THR A 66 -11.75 -6.38 16.11
CA THR A 66 -10.47 -7.08 16.17
C THR A 66 -9.31 -6.11 16.37
N ILE A 67 -8.79 -6.07 17.60
CA ILE A 67 -7.59 -5.28 17.97
C ILE A 67 -6.43 -5.53 16.98
N TYR A 68 -6.27 -6.79 16.53
CA TYR A 68 -5.26 -7.18 15.54
C TYR A 68 -5.34 -6.38 14.23
N ASN A 69 -6.55 -6.18 13.69
CA ASN A 69 -6.76 -5.45 12.43
C ASN A 69 -6.47 -3.96 12.59
N ILE A 70 -6.80 -3.38 13.74
CA ILE A 70 -6.48 -1.98 14.06
C ILE A 70 -4.97 -1.77 14.11
N ILE A 71 -4.24 -2.67 14.79
CA ILE A 71 -2.78 -2.59 14.90
C ILE A 71 -2.15 -2.70 13.52
N ASN A 72 -2.52 -3.71 12.72
CA ASN A 72 -1.98 -3.90 11.38
C ASN A 72 -2.27 -2.71 10.46
N LEU A 73 -3.51 -2.20 10.48
CA LEU A 73 -3.89 -1.05 9.67
C LEU A 73 -3.09 0.19 10.06
N THR A 74 -2.84 0.40 11.35
CA THR A 74 -2.02 1.52 11.84
C THR A 74 -0.59 1.44 11.31
N PHE A 75 0.07 0.28 11.43
CA PHE A 75 1.42 0.10 10.90
C PHE A 75 1.48 0.24 9.37
N ALA A 76 0.50 -0.30 8.65
CA ALA A 76 0.40 -0.15 7.20
C ALA A 76 0.16 1.31 6.78
N TRP A 77 -0.71 2.02 7.50
CA TRP A 77 -1.05 3.43 7.24
C TRP A 77 0.18 4.34 7.37
N PHE A 78 1.03 4.11 8.37
CA PHE A 78 2.23 4.91 8.63
C PHE A 78 3.52 4.32 8.02
N ALA A 79 3.43 3.33 7.12
CA ALA A 79 4.60 2.61 6.63
C ALA A 79 5.60 3.51 5.89
N ILE A 80 5.13 4.47 5.06
CA ILE A 80 6.02 5.40 4.34
C ILE A 80 6.72 6.36 5.30
N GLY A 81 5.97 6.93 6.27
CA GLY A 81 6.53 7.81 7.28
C GLY A 81 7.60 7.11 8.10
N ASN A 82 7.30 5.89 8.57
CA ASN A 82 8.27 5.06 9.30
C ASN A 82 9.49 4.71 8.47
N PHE A 83 9.32 4.34 7.20
CA PHE A 83 10.45 4.06 6.31
C PHE A 83 11.39 5.27 6.19
N TYR A 84 10.84 6.46 5.96
CA TYR A 84 11.65 7.68 5.88
C TYR A 84 12.35 8.00 7.22
N LEU A 85 11.64 7.86 8.34
CA LEU A 85 12.21 8.05 9.68
C LEU A 85 13.38 7.09 9.94
N PHE A 86 13.21 5.80 9.65
CA PHE A 86 14.28 4.82 9.79
C PHE A 86 15.46 5.16 8.88
N PHE A 87 15.19 5.59 7.64
CA PHE A 87 16.25 6.01 6.73
C PHE A 87 17.07 7.18 7.30
N VAL A 88 16.41 8.25 7.76
CA VAL A 88 17.11 9.42 8.34
C VAL A 88 17.85 9.06 9.62
N VAL A 89 17.17 8.43 10.58
CA VAL A 89 17.75 8.08 11.88
C VAL A 89 18.98 7.18 11.71
N LEU A 90 18.87 6.15 10.88
CA LEU A 90 19.94 5.17 10.70
C LEU A 90 21.15 5.76 9.98
N THR A 91 20.91 6.55 8.93
CA THR A 91 22.00 7.19 8.17
C THR A 91 22.69 8.27 9.01
N SER A 92 21.94 9.13 9.70
CA SER A 92 22.50 10.13 10.62
C SER A 92 23.20 9.51 11.83
N SER A 93 22.83 8.30 12.26
CA SER A 93 23.56 7.59 13.32
C SER A 93 25.01 7.28 12.94
N LEU A 94 25.31 7.12 11.64
CA LEU A 94 26.68 6.91 11.15
C LEU A 94 27.57 8.16 11.27
N GLU A 95 27.00 9.33 11.49
CA GLU A 95 27.73 10.58 11.70
C GLU A 95 28.37 10.66 13.10
N ALA A 96 28.03 9.72 13.98
CA ALA A 96 28.61 9.68 15.32
C ALA A 96 30.15 9.58 15.23
N PRO A 97 30.90 10.39 16.00
CA PRO A 97 32.36 10.39 15.95
C PRO A 97 33.01 9.03 16.22
N SER A 98 32.29 8.11 16.88
CA SER A 98 32.71 6.74 17.12
C SER A 98 33.02 5.93 15.85
N PHE A 99 32.42 6.30 14.71
CA PHE A 99 32.65 5.61 13.44
C PHE A 99 33.87 6.13 12.68
N GLY A 100 34.38 7.32 13.02
CA GLY A 100 35.55 7.92 12.36
C GLY A 100 35.36 8.25 10.87
N LEU A 101 34.11 8.30 10.39
CA LEU A 101 33.78 8.55 8.99
C LEU A 101 33.72 10.06 8.73
N SER A 102 34.86 10.66 8.40
CA SER A 102 34.90 12.08 8.02
C SER A 102 34.16 12.33 6.70
N GLY A 103 33.29 13.33 6.68
CA GLY A 103 32.54 13.73 5.47
C GLY A 103 31.27 12.94 5.17
N ILE A 104 30.94 11.87 5.92
CA ILE A 104 29.69 11.10 5.70
C ILE A 104 28.43 11.95 5.86
N GLN A 105 28.47 12.98 6.71
CA GLN A 105 27.38 13.94 6.89
C GLN A 105 26.92 14.59 5.58
N TYR A 106 27.84 14.86 4.65
CA TYR A 106 27.50 15.48 3.36
C TYR A 106 26.78 14.47 2.46
N LEU A 107 27.27 13.22 2.42
CA LEU A 107 26.63 12.13 1.68
C LEU A 107 25.23 11.84 2.24
N ASN A 108 25.09 11.76 3.56
CA ASN A 108 23.82 11.58 4.25
C ASN A 108 22.83 12.68 3.93
N THR A 109 23.27 13.93 4.01
CA THR A 109 22.43 15.08 3.68
C THR A 109 21.92 14.98 2.24
N ILE A 110 22.82 14.69 1.28
CA ILE A 110 22.45 14.54 -0.14
C ILE A 110 21.45 13.41 -0.33
N ILE A 111 21.71 12.22 0.22
CA ILE A 111 20.85 11.06 -0.02
C ILE A 111 19.50 11.16 0.71
N GLN A 112 19.44 11.77 1.88
CA GLN A 112 18.20 12.03 2.60
C GLN A 112 17.30 13.02 1.84
N TYR A 113 17.87 14.13 1.34
CA TYR A 113 17.10 15.04 0.49
C TYR A 113 16.71 14.40 -0.85
N ALA A 114 17.62 13.63 -1.47
CA ALA A 114 17.31 12.89 -2.70
C ALA A 114 16.15 11.90 -2.49
N LEU A 115 16.08 11.24 -1.34
CA LEU A 115 14.97 10.33 -1.01
C LEU A 115 13.64 11.08 -0.90
N VAL A 116 13.59 12.24 -0.22
CA VAL A 116 12.35 13.05 -0.15
C VAL A 116 11.93 13.50 -1.54
N LEU A 117 12.86 14.01 -2.34
CA LEU A 117 12.59 14.45 -3.72
C LEU A 117 12.10 13.28 -4.57
N MET A 118 12.67 12.09 -4.41
CA MET A 118 12.26 10.89 -5.13
C MET A 118 10.85 10.44 -4.73
N ILE A 119 10.53 10.43 -3.44
CA ILE A 119 9.19 10.10 -2.93
C ILE A 119 8.18 11.13 -3.44
N ALA A 120 8.49 12.43 -3.38
CA ALA A 120 7.65 13.50 -3.91
C ALA A 120 7.42 13.36 -5.42
N ALA A 121 8.48 13.08 -6.19
CA ALA A 121 8.37 12.79 -7.62
C ALA A 121 7.49 11.56 -7.88
N CYS A 122 7.57 10.54 -7.02
CA CYS A 122 6.72 9.36 -7.07
C CYS A 122 5.24 9.69 -6.94
N PHE A 123 4.85 10.57 -6.03
CA PHE A 123 3.46 11.06 -5.97
C PHE A 123 3.02 11.67 -7.30
N LEU A 124 3.84 12.53 -7.91
CA LEU A 124 3.50 13.21 -9.15
C LEU A 124 3.26 12.24 -10.31
N PHE A 125 4.20 11.31 -10.55
CA PHE A 125 4.05 10.40 -11.68
C PHE A 125 3.06 9.26 -11.41
N CYS A 126 2.82 8.87 -10.16
CA CYS A 126 1.81 7.86 -9.81
C CYS A 126 0.37 8.37 -9.98
N MET A 127 0.15 9.68 -9.82
CA MET A 127 -1.15 10.31 -10.11
C MET A 127 -1.36 10.56 -11.61
N GLY A 128 -0.32 10.98 -12.33
CA GLY A 128 -0.46 11.44 -13.71
C GLY A 128 -0.18 10.38 -14.79
N ASN A 129 0.60 9.33 -14.50
CA ASN A 129 1.09 8.39 -15.52
C ASN A 129 0.88 6.93 -15.12
N LYS A 130 0.27 6.15 -16.03
CA LYS A 130 0.25 4.69 -15.91
C LYS A 130 1.67 4.11 -15.97
N PRO A 131 2.01 3.07 -15.18
CA PRO A 131 3.33 2.44 -15.18
C PRO A 131 3.79 1.97 -16.56
N ARG A 132 2.86 1.50 -17.40
CA ARG A 132 3.14 1.07 -18.78
C ARG A 132 3.59 2.21 -19.68
N ALA A 133 3.07 3.42 -19.46
CA ALA A 133 3.40 4.60 -20.28
C ALA A 133 4.72 5.26 -19.88
N SER A 134 5.17 5.09 -18.64
CA SER A 134 6.36 5.80 -18.08
C SER A 134 7.37 4.84 -17.46
N LEU A 135 7.75 3.78 -18.18
CA LEU A 135 8.63 2.70 -17.70
C LEU A 135 9.89 3.21 -16.98
N TRP A 136 10.57 4.20 -17.57
CA TRP A 136 11.84 4.70 -17.04
C TRP A 136 11.70 5.45 -15.71
N LYS A 137 10.60 6.18 -15.49
CA LYS A 137 10.34 6.88 -14.22
C LYS A 137 10.24 5.87 -13.08
N TYR A 138 9.46 4.81 -13.28
CA TYR A 138 9.30 3.73 -12.31
C TYR A 138 10.58 2.92 -12.14
N LYS A 139 11.26 2.52 -13.22
CA LYS A 139 12.54 1.79 -13.17
C LYS A 139 13.61 2.55 -12.39
N PHE A 140 13.80 3.84 -12.69
CA PHE A 140 14.78 4.67 -11.99
C PHE A 140 14.49 4.78 -10.50
N THR A 141 13.22 5.02 -10.15
CA THR A 141 12.77 5.11 -8.75
C THR A 141 13.01 3.78 -8.01
N VAL A 142 12.69 2.65 -8.63
CA VAL A 142 12.96 1.31 -8.06
C VAL A 142 14.45 1.10 -7.82
N ILE A 143 15.31 1.41 -8.80
CA ILE A 143 16.76 1.26 -8.66
C ILE A 143 17.29 2.15 -7.52
N PHE A 144 16.88 3.42 -7.48
CA PHE A 144 17.28 4.35 -6.42
C PHE A 144 16.88 3.86 -5.03
N LEU A 145 15.64 3.35 -4.89
CA LEU A 145 15.12 2.80 -3.65
C LEU A 145 15.86 1.51 -3.23
N SER A 146 16.20 0.65 -4.19
CA SER A 146 17.01 -0.55 -3.93
C SER A 146 18.43 -0.22 -3.48
N VAL A 147 19.07 0.78 -4.10
CA VAL A 147 20.40 1.28 -3.66
C VAL A 147 20.31 1.90 -2.27
N SER A 148 19.25 2.66 -2.00
CA SER A 148 18.98 3.21 -0.66
C SER A 148 18.80 2.09 0.38
N MET A 149 18.20 0.96 0.00
CA MET A 149 18.10 -0.22 0.87
C MET A 149 19.46 -0.82 1.18
N ILE A 150 20.33 -0.97 0.19
CA ILE A 150 21.70 -1.44 0.40
C ILE A 150 22.40 -0.52 1.42
N TYR A 151 22.24 0.79 1.27
CA TYR A 151 22.83 1.74 2.21
C TYR A 151 22.28 1.57 3.62
N MET A 152 20.96 1.41 3.79
CA MET A 152 20.37 1.12 5.10
C MET A 152 20.85 -0.20 5.69
N LEU A 153 21.00 -1.26 4.89
CA LEU A 153 21.49 -2.55 5.36
C LEU A 153 22.93 -2.42 5.88
N VAL A 154 23.80 -1.75 5.13
CA VAL A 154 25.17 -1.47 5.60
C VAL A 154 25.12 -0.64 6.88
N ALA A 155 24.37 0.46 6.91
CA ALA A 155 24.25 1.32 8.09
C ALA A 155 23.75 0.56 9.32
N SER A 156 22.77 -0.33 9.16
CA SER A 156 22.23 -1.15 10.25
C SER A 156 23.25 -2.12 10.82
N VAL A 157 24.10 -2.73 9.98
CA VAL A 157 25.19 -3.58 10.43
C VAL A 157 26.21 -2.78 11.24
N PHE A 158 26.62 -1.60 10.76
CA PHE A 158 27.54 -0.73 11.52
C PHE A 158 26.96 -0.31 12.87
N CYS A 159 25.70 0.09 12.91
CA CYS A 159 25.01 0.46 14.15
C CYS A 159 24.87 -0.72 15.10
N ALA A 160 24.54 -1.92 14.60
CA ALA A 160 24.44 -3.14 15.41
C ALA A 160 25.79 -3.53 16.02
N LEU A 161 26.87 -3.46 15.25
CA LEU A 161 28.23 -3.74 15.74
C LEU A 161 28.67 -2.71 16.80
N ALA A 162 28.34 -1.43 16.61
CA ALA A 162 28.62 -0.39 17.59
C ALA A 162 27.84 -0.61 18.90
N ALA A 163 26.54 -0.92 18.80
CA ALA A 163 25.70 -1.23 19.95
C ALA A 163 26.21 -2.46 20.72
N ALA A 164 26.64 -3.50 20.01
CA ALA A 164 27.21 -4.70 20.61
C ALA A 164 28.51 -4.40 21.38
N LYS A 165 29.37 -3.53 20.84
CA LYS A 165 30.62 -3.10 21.50
C LYS A 165 30.39 -2.21 22.71
N GLN A 166 29.41 -1.31 22.66
CA GLN A 166 29.09 -0.42 23.78
C GLN A 166 28.45 -1.17 24.96
N GLY A 167 27.69 -2.24 24.66
CA GLY A 167 26.97 -3.00 25.68
C GLY A 167 25.88 -2.18 26.37
N GLY A 168 25.36 -2.70 27.48
CA GLY A 168 24.26 -2.09 28.22
C GLY A 168 22.89 -2.66 27.86
N THR A 169 21.96 -2.59 28.80
CA THR A 169 20.64 -3.23 28.70
C THR A 169 19.87 -2.80 27.46
N ALA A 170 19.81 -1.50 27.18
CA ALA A 170 19.12 -0.96 26.01
C ALA A 170 19.68 -1.50 24.68
N ASN A 171 21.01 -1.52 24.53
CA ASN A 171 21.66 -2.02 23.31
C ASN A 171 21.46 -3.53 23.14
N SER A 172 21.56 -4.30 24.22
CA SER A 172 21.28 -5.74 24.20
C SER A 172 19.82 -6.05 23.84
N THR A 173 18.86 -5.30 24.37
CA THR A 173 17.43 -5.45 24.02
C THR A 173 17.18 -5.12 22.55
N MET A 174 17.79 -4.05 22.03
CA MET A 174 17.70 -3.71 20.61
C MET A 174 18.25 -4.84 19.72
N LEU A 175 19.46 -5.33 20.00
CA LEU A 175 20.06 -6.44 19.23
C LEU A 175 19.23 -7.72 19.29
N TYR A 176 18.69 -8.03 20.47
CA TYR A 176 17.79 -9.18 20.64
C TYR A 176 16.50 -9.03 19.81
N SER A 177 15.92 -7.83 19.75
CA SER A 177 14.73 -7.57 18.90
C SER A 177 15.01 -7.78 17.41
N VAL A 178 16.19 -7.39 16.92
CA VAL A 178 16.61 -7.62 15.53
C VAL A 178 16.78 -9.11 15.25
N LEU A 179 17.44 -9.84 16.16
CA LEU A 179 17.60 -11.29 16.06
C LEU A 179 16.25 -12.02 16.04
N ILE A 180 15.31 -11.64 16.90
CA ILE A 180 13.96 -12.22 16.88
C ILE A 180 13.25 -11.88 15.56
N SER A 181 13.33 -10.64 15.08
CA SER A 181 12.62 -10.22 13.88
C SER A 181 13.01 -11.04 12.66
N TYR A 182 14.32 -11.21 12.41
CA TYR A 182 14.79 -12.05 11.31
C TYR A 182 14.69 -13.56 11.62
N GLY A 183 14.88 -13.95 12.88
CA GLY A 183 14.74 -15.33 13.32
C GLY A 183 13.31 -15.86 13.16
N MET A 184 12.30 -15.00 13.34
CA MET A 184 10.89 -15.36 13.16
C MET A 184 10.60 -15.76 11.72
N TYR A 185 11.17 -15.07 10.72
CA TYR A 185 11.07 -15.49 9.32
C TYR A 185 11.63 -16.90 9.14
N ALA A 186 12.86 -17.16 9.58
CA ALA A 186 13.48 -18.47 9.45
C ALA A 186 12.69 -19.60 10.14
N VAL A 187 12.24 -19.37 11.38
CA VAL A 187 11.44 -20.34 12.14
C VAL A 187 10.10 -20.59 11.43
N SER A 188 9.44 -19.54 10.94
CA SER A 188 8.18 -19.67 10.21
C SER A 188 8.33 -20.49 8.92
N SER A 189 9.42 -20.31 8.17
CA SER A 189 9.70 -21.07 6.95
C SER A 189 9.95 -22.55 7.24
N ILE A 190 10.63 -22.86 8.36
CA ILE A 190 10.83 -24.25 8.80
C ILE A 190 9.50 -24.89 9.22
N LEU A 191 8.67 -24.18 9.99
CA LEU A 191 7.34 -24.66 10.39
C LEU A 191 6.41 -24.88 9.17
N ALA A 192 6.54 -24.03 8.15
CA ALA A 192 5.82 -24.16 6.89
C ALA A 192 6.36 -25.29 5.98
N MET A 193 7.47 -25.95 6.38
CA MET A 193 8.14 -27.00 5.61
C MET A 193 8.64 -26.55 4.22
N ASP A 194 8.91 -25.26 4.05
CA ASP A 194 9.49 -24.69 2.84
C ASP A 194 10.53 -23.62 3.21
N PRO A 195 11.75 -24.00 3.60
CA PRO A 195 12.80 -23.04 3.95
C PRO A 195 13.47 -22.42 2.70
N TRP A 196 13.17 -22.89 1.50
CA TRP A 196 14.01 -22.61 0.32
C TRP A 196 13.92 -21.16 -0.13
N HIS A 197 12.76 -20.53 0.04
CA HIS A 197 12.56 -19.12 -0.29
C HIS A 197 13.49 -18.16 0.50
N MET A 198 13.94 -18.57 1.69
CA MET A 198 14.90 -17.80 2.50
C MET A 198 16.28 -17.69 1.82
N ILE A 199 16.64 -18.64 0.96
CA ILE A 199 17.92 -18.66 0.25
C ILE A 199 17.74 -18.10 -1.17
N THR A 200 16.66 -18.46 -1.86
CA THR A 200 16.49 -18.13 -3.28
C THR A 200 15.98 -16.71 -3.53
N SER A 201 15.18 -16.15 -2.61
CA SER A 201 14.42 -14.91 -2.87
C SER A 201 14.47 -13.87 -1.76
N PHE A 202 15.01 -14.20 -0.59
CA PHE A 202 15.01 -13.28 0.55
C PHE A 202 15.80 -12.00 0.29
N VAL A 203 16.97 -12.10 -0.35
CA VAL A 203 17.81 -10.93 -0.65
C VAL A 203 17.12 -9.99 -1.64
N SER A 204 16.55 -10.52 -2.72
CA SER A 204 15.82 -9.70 -3.70
C SER A 204 14.56 -9.08 -3.10
N TRP A 205 13.84 -9.82 -2.26
CA TRP A 205 12.70 -9.31 -1.50
C TRP A 205 13.12 -8.16 -0.56
N LEU A 206 14.22 -8.32 0.18
CA LEU A 206 14.74 -7.32 1.10
C LEU A 206 15.12 -6.04 0.35
N LEU A 207 15.83 -6.16 -0.77
CA LEU A 207 16.22 -5.03 -1.62
C LEU A 207 15.01 -4.30 -2.22
N LEU A 208 13.94 -5.01 -2.59
CA LEU A 208 12.72 -4.43 -3.13
C LEU A 208 11.74 -3.94 -2.04
N SER A 209 12.01 -4.19 -0.76
CA SER A 209 11.13 -3.76 0.33
C SER A 209 10.80 -2.25 0.31
N PRO A 210 11.71 -1.32 -0.01
CA PRO A 210 11.34 0.09 -0.11
C PRO A 210 10.43 0.38 -1.30
N THR A 211 10.52 -0.39 -2.39
CA THR A 211 9.58 -0.30 -3.52
C THR A 211 8.18 -0.70 -3.08
N PHE A 212 8.06 -1.75 -2.25
CA PHE A 212 6.78 -2.19 -1.71
C PHE A 212 6.17 -1.14 -0.78
N ILE A 213 6.99 -0.51 0.05
CA ILE A 213 6.54 0.51 0.99
C ILE A 213 6.19 1.82 0.28
N ASN A 214 7.01 2.28 -0.66
CA ASN A 214 6.84 3.60 -1.28
C ASN A 214 6.02 3.52 -2.56
N ILE A 215 6.57 2.95 -3.64
CA ILE A 215 5.95 2.99 -4.97
C ILE A 215 4.58 2.30 -4.96
N LEU A 216 4.49 1.10 -4.40
CA LEU A 216 3.22 0.35 -4.44
C LEU A 216 2.12 1.04 -3.64
N ASN A 217 2.40 1.54 -2.43
CA ASN A 217 1.39 2.25 -1.63
C ASN A 217 1.02 3.60 -2.24
N ILE A 218 1.99 4.38 -2.71
CA ILE A 218 1.71 5.67 -3.37
C ILE A 218 0.84 5.43 -4.60
N TYR A 219 1.20 4.45 -5.45
CA TYR A 219 0.40 4.15 -6.63
C TYR A 219 -0.99 3.61 -6.28
N ALA A 220 -1.11 2.78 -5.25
CA ALA A 220 -2.37 2.25 -4.73
C ALA A 220 -3.31 3.37 -4.29
N PHE A 221 -2.84 4.26 -3.40
CA PHE A 221 -3.63 5.37 -2.88
C PHE A 221 -3.93 6.45 -3.94
N SER A 222 -2.99 6.71 -4.85
CA SER A 222 -3.19 7.66 -5.97
C SER A 222 -4.19 7.17 -7.02
N ASN A 223 -4.57 5.89 -7.00
CA ASN A 223 -5.48 5.29 -7.98
C ASN A 223 -6.58 4.47 -7.26
N LEU A 224 -7.07 4.95 -6.11
CA LEU A 224 -8.16 4.31 -5.35
C LEU A 224 -9.49 4.30 -6.09
N ASP A 225 -9.71 5.27 -6.97
CA ASP A 225 -10.89 5.42 -7.81
C ASP A 225 -10.89 4.46 -9.01
N ASP A 226 -9.77 3.84 -9.32
CA ASP A 226 -9.67 2.89 -10.41
C ASP A 226 -10.14 1.48 -9.98
N ILE A 227 -11.42 1.22 -10.28
CA ILE A 227 -12.12 -0.05 -10.01
C ILE A 227 -12.07 -1.00 -11.23
N SER A 228 -11.25 -0.70 -12.25
CA SER A 228 -11.10 -1.59 -13.42
C SER A 228 -10.61 -2.99 -13.03
N TRP A 229 -11.16 -4.01 -13.70
CA TRP A 229 -10.82 -5.42 -13.48
C TRP A 229 -10.25 -6.05 -14.74
N GLY A 230 -9.12 -6.75 -14.58
CA GLY A 230 -8.44 -7.46 -15.66
C GLY A 230 -7.74 -6.57 -16.70
N THR A 231 -7.13 -7.20 -17.68
CA THR A 231 -6.40 -6.55 -18.79
C THR A 231 -7.32 -6.02 -19.89
N LYS A 232 -8.63 -6.26 -19.81
CA LYS A 232 -9.60 -6.00 -20.90
C LYS A 232 -9.95 -4.53 -21.08
N GLN A 233 -9.76 -3.70 -20.05
CA GLN A 233 -10.06 -2.26 -20.09
C GLN A 233 -8.81 -1.40 -20.32
N ASP A 234 -7.62 -1.94 -20.04
CA ASP A 234 -6.34 -1.21 -20.18
C ASP A 234 -5.86 -1.10 -21.64
N SER A 235 -6.45 -1.86 -22.57
CA SER A 235 -6.19 -1.78 -24.01
C SER A 235 -7.06 -0.74 -24.72
N VAL A 236 -8.05 -0.17 -24.04
CA VAL A 236 -8.71 1.04 -24.53
C VAL A 236 -7.83 2.18 -24.08
N VAL A 237 -7.01 2.69 -25.00
CA VAL A 237 -6.43 4.02 -24.82
C VAL A 237 -7.63 4.93 -24.61
N GLU A 238 -7.83 5.44 -23.39
CA GLU A 238 -8.69 6.59 -23.15
C GLU A 238 -8.03 7.77 -23.88
N HIS A 239 -8.22 7.80 -25.19
CA HIS A 239 -8.19 9.03 -25.92
C HIS A 239 -9.31 9.86 -25.30
N ASN A 240 -8.96 11.05 -24.81
CA ASN A 240 -9.90 12.15 -24.59
C ASN A 240 -10.55 12.48 -25.95
N ASP A 241 -11.43 11.61 -26.43
CA ASP A 241 -12.05 11.71 -27.75
C ASP A 241 -13.52 12.02 -27.54
N LEU A 242 -13.86 13.27 -27.87
CA LEU A 242 -15.22 13.76 -27.90
C LEU A 242 -16.02 12.90 -28.87
N GLY A 243 -16.99 12.16 -28.33
CA GLY A 243 -18.11 11.59 -29.08
C GLY A 243 -17.71 10.48 -30.04
N ASN A 244 -17.85 9.23 -29.59
CA ASN A 244 -17.95 8.10 -30.52
C ASN A 244 -19.24 7.31 -30.28
N VAL A 245 -19.95 7.11 -31.40
CA VAL A 245 -21.21 6.39 -31.54
C VAL A 245 -20.98 4.90 -31.26
N VAL A 246 -21.73 4.35 -30.32
CA VAL A 246 -21.69 2.92 -29.99
C VAL A 246 -22.23 2.10 -31.16
N GLN A 247 -21.37 1.35 -31.85
CA GLN A 247 -21.80 0.25 -32.70
C GLN A 247 -22.22 -0.93 -31.82
N LYS A 248 -23.50 -1.31 -31.90
CA LYS A 248 -24.04 -2.53 -31.28
C LYS A 248 -23.36 -3.75 -31.88
N LYS A 249 -22.77 -4.61 -31.05
CA LYS A 249 -22.38 -5.98 -31.42
C LYS A 249 -23.55 -6.93 -31.15
N GLU A 250 -23.81 -7.84 -32.09
CA GLU A 250 -25.00 -8.71 -32.15
C GLU A 250 -24.83 -10.09 -31.48
N THR A 251 -23.83 -10.29 -30.62
CA THR A 251 -23.66 -11.57 -29.90
C THR A 251 -23.84 -11.37 -28.40
N PRO A 252 -24.63 -12.20 -27.70
CA PRO A 252 -24.87 -12.04 -26.27
C PRO A 252 -23.56 -12.21 -25.50
N ASP A 253 -23.17 -11.16 -24.77
CA ASP A 253 -22.00 -11.17 -23.89
C ASP A 253 -22.42 -11.86 -22.57
N PRO A 254 -21.61 -12.74 -21.97
CA PRO A 254 -21.84 -13.24 -20.60
C PRO A 254 -22.14 -12.13 -19.57
N ASN A 255 -21.73 -10.88 -19.83
CA ASN A 255 -22.10 -9.70 -19.04
C ASN A 255 -23.61 -9.38 -19.05
N ASP A 256 -24.34 -9.69 -20.12
CA ASP A 256 -25.80 -9.44 -20.17
C ASP A 256 -26.55 -10.29 -19.14
N VAL A 257 -26.04 -11.50 -18.85
CA VAL A 257 -26.59 -12.40 -17.83
C VAL A 257 -26.24 -11.92 -16.41
N TYR A 258 -25.03 -11.37 -16.23
CA TYR A 258 -24.58 -10.80 -14.95
C TYR A 258 -25.32 -9.49 -14.60
N GLU A 259 -25.51 -8.60 -15.57
CA GLU A 259 -26.31 -7.38 -15.38
C GLU A 259 -27.79 -7.69 -15.15
N ALA A 260 -28.35 -8.69 -15.84
CA ALA A 260 -29.70 -9.15 -15.59
C ALA A 260 -29.87 -9.69 -14.15
N ALA A 261 -28.88 -10.42 -13.63
CA ALA A 261 -28.88 -10.92 -12.25
C ALA A 261 -28.78 -9.79 -11.22
N LEU A 262 -27.92 -8.79 -11.44
CA LEU A 262 -27.80 -7.60 -10.58
C LEU A 262 -29.08 -6.75 -10.59
N THR A 263 -29.76 -6.68 -11.74
CA THR A 263 -31.04 -5.96 -11.88
C THR A 263 -32.17 -6.68 -11.15
N GLN A 264 -32.21 -8.02 -11.19
CA GLN A 264 -33.13 -8.81 -10.38
C GLN A 264 -32.88 -8.65 -8.88
N LEU A 265 -31.62 -8.58 -8.44
CA LEU A 265 -31.26 -8.35 -7.04
C LEU A 265 -31.64 -6.95 -6.55
N ARG A 266 -31.52 -5.91 -7.38
CA ARG A 266 -31.95 -4.53 -7.07
C ARG A 266 -33.47 -4.37 -6.95
N ASN A 267 -34.24 -5.23 -7.62
CA ASN A 267 -35.70 -5.17 -7.65
C ASN A 267 -36.38 -5.89 -6.46
N LEU A 268 -35.61 -6.47 -5.54
CA LEU A 268 -36.13 -7.05 -4.31
C LEU A 268 -36.26 -5.96 -3.21
N LYS A 269 -37.40 -5.25 -3.26
CA LYS A 269 -38.03 -4.33 -2.28
C LYS A 269 -37.88 -2.82 -2.50
N ALA A 270 -38.96 -2.24 -3.05
CA ALA A 270 -39.61 -1.07 -2.46
C ALA A 270 -41.14 -1.16 -2.69
N PRO A 271 -42.00 -1.06 -1.66
CA PRO A 271 -43.44 -0.99 -1.85
C PRO A 271 -43.86 0.35 -2.49
N PRO A 272 -44.95 0.39 -3.27
CA PRO A 272 -45.39 1.61 -3.93
C PRO A 272 -45.95 2.62 -2.91
N LYS A 273 -45.41 3.84 -2.89
CA LYS A 273 -45.99 4.96 -2.13
C LYS A 273 -47.22 5.54 -2.87
N PRO A 274 -48.31 5.88 -2.16
CA PRO A 274 -49.53 6.41 -2.78
C PRO A 274 -49.32 7.81 -3.37
N LYS A 275 -49.95 8.05 -4.53
CA LYS A 275 -49.86 9.27 -5.34
C LYS A 275 -50.54 10.45 -4.63
N VAL A 276 -49.78 11.49 -4.28
CA VAL A 276 -50.32 12.81 -3.94
C VAL A 276 -50.38 13.64 -5.23
N ARG A 277 -51.60 14.00 -5.65
CA ARG A 277 -51.88 14.94 -6.75
C ARG A 277 -51.61 16.37 -6.26
N GLY A 278 -50.66 17.07 -6.86
CA GLY A 278 -50.45 18.49 -6.60
C GLY A 278 -49.20 19.09 -7.27
N ALA A 279 -49.46 20.03 -8.20
CA ALA A 279 -48.57 20.97 -8.90
C ALA A 279 -47.55 20.39 -9.92
N PRO A 280 -47.42 21.01 -11.12
CA PRO A 280 -46.35 20.67 -12.07
C PRO A 280 -45.03 21.23 -11.57
N LYS A 281 -44.40 20.53 -10.63
CA LYS A 281 -42.95 20.63 -10.49
C LYS A 281 -42.38 19.95 -11.72
N THR A 282 -41.84 20.72 -12.66
CA THR A 282 -40.93 20.20 -13.68
C THR A 282 -39.77 19.56 -12.93
N ARG A 283 -39.93 18.28 -12.56
CA ARG A 283 -38.83 17.49 -12.04
C ARG A 283 -37.79 17.53 -13.16
N PRO A 284 -36.53 17.92 -12.87
CA PRO A 284 -35.48 17.76 -13.85
C PRO A 284 -35.55 16.32 -14.38
N PRO A 285 -35.36 16.11 -15.69
CA PRO A 285 -35.39 14.77 -16.26
C PRO A 285 -34.48 13.87 -15.41
N ALA A 286 -34.94 12.64 -15.16
CA ALA A 286 -34.13 11.69 -14.41
C ALA A 286 -32.76 11.59 -15.10
N PRO A 287 -31.64 11.68 -14.37
CA PRO A 287 -30.33 11.69 -14.97
C PRO A 287 -30.16 10.43 -15.82
N THR A 288 -29.64 10.62 -17.02
CA THR A 288 -29.26 9.58 -17.97
C THR A 288 -28.23 8.65 -17.35
N ASP A 289 -28.12 7.43 -17.86
CA ASP A 289 -27.17 6.46 -17.31
C ASP A 289 -25.70 6.96 -17.43
N ALA A 290 -25.40 7.73 -18.48
CA ALA A 290 -24.11 8.40 -18.64
C ALA A 290 -23.86 9.47 -17.55
N GLU A 291 -24.86 10.28 -17.22
CA GLU A 291 -24.75 11.27 -16.14
C GLU A 291 -24.57 10.60 -14.77
N ARG A 292 -25.21 9.44 -14.55
CA ARG A 292 -25.03 8.66 -13.32
C ARG A 292 -23.63 8.05 -13.23
N GLU A 293 -23.12 7.52 -14.35
CA GLU A 293 -21.77 6.97 -14.41
C GLU A 293 -20.72 8.06 -14.13
N GLN A 294 -20.87 9.23 -14.74
CA GLN A 294 -19.98 10.36 -14.50
C GLN A 294 -20.03 10.81 -13.03
N ALA A 295 -21.23 10.95 -12.45
CA ALA A 295 -21.38 11.32 -11.05
C ALA A 295 -20.73 10.29 -10.09
N MET A 296 -20.77 8.99 -10.42
CA MET A 296 -20.07 7.95 -9.66
C MET A 296 -18.54 8.10 -9.80
N LYS A 297 -18.02 8.34 -11.00
CA LYS A 297 -16.58 8.58 -11.23
C LYS A 297 -16.09 9.78 -10.42
N ASP A 298 -16.81 10.89 -10.45
CA ASP A 298 -16.49 12.11 -9.71
C ASP A 298 -16.53 11.85 -8.19
N TYR A 299 -17.50 11.06 -7.72
CA TYR A 299 -17.56 10.65 -6.31
C TYR A 299 -16.32 9.84 -5.89
N TYR A 300 -15.95 8.81 -6.65
CA TYR A 300 -14.78 8.00 -6.33
C TYR A 300 -13.47 8.78 -6.43
N ALA A 301 -13.34 9.68 -7.41
CA ALA A 301 -12.20 10.58 -7.53
C ALA A 301 -12.05 11.50 -6.31
N ASN A 302 -13.17 12.00 -5.75
CA ASN A 302 -13.17 12.78 -4.51
C ASN A 302 -12.77 11.94 -3.30
N VAL A 303 -13.29 10.71 -3.18
CA VAL A 303 -12.91 9.78 -2.12
C VAL A 303 -11.41 9.49 -2.16
N ARG A 304 -10.86 9.17 -3.35
CA ARG A 304 -9.42 9.01 -3.56
C ARG A 304 -8.67 10.22 -3.02
N THR A 305 -9.00 11.41 -3.48
CA THR A 305 -8.27 12.64 -3.13
C THR A 305 -8.27 12.89 -1.62
N ASN A 306 -9.41 12.71 -0.95
CA ASN A 306 -9.53 12.91 0.49
C ASN A 306 -8.72 11.85 1.28
N VAL A 307 -8.79 10.58 0.89
CA VAL A 307 -8.04 9.50 1.54
C VAL A 307 -6.53 9.68 1.32
N LEU A 308 -6.11 9.96 0.09
CA LEU A 308 -4.72 10.23 -0.25
C LEU A 308 -4.17 11.42 0.55
N LEU A 309 -4.93 12.53 0.61
CA LEU A 309 -4.53 13.70 1.37
C LEU A 309 -4.40 13.40 2.87
N ALA A 310 -5.40 12.73 3.46
CA ALA A 310 -5.37 12.35 4.87
C ALA A 310 -4.18 11.43 5.19
N TRP A 311 -3.91 10.46 4.31
CA TRP A 311 -2.79 9.53 4.44
C TRP A 311 -1.43 10.25 4.32
N THR A 312 -1.25 11.10 3.31
CA THR A 312 -0.02 11.86 3.12
C THR A 312 0.23 12.84 4.27
N VAL A 313 -0.76 13.64 4.65
CA VAL A 313 -0.62 14.64 5.73
C VAL A 313 -0.32 13.97 7.06
N SER A 314 -1.02 12.88 7.40
CA SER A 314 -0.76 12.15 8.65
C SER A 314 0.65 11.55 8.71
N ASN A 315 1.17 11.00 7.60
CA ASN A 315 2.56 10.52 7.52
C ASN A 315 3.58 11.66 7.67
N VAL A 316 3.34 12.82 7.05
CA VAL A 316 4.21 14.00 7.19
C VAL A 316 4.20 14.54 8.62
N LEU A 317 3.03 14.61 9.26
CA LEU A 317 2.91 15.02 10.66
C LEU A 317 3.67 14.07 11.60
N LEU A 318 3.60 12.75 11.37
CA LEU A 318 4.38 11.76 12.11
C LEU A 318 5.89 12.02 11.97
N ILE A 319 6.36 12.25 10.73
CA ILE A 319 7.78 12.54 10.46
C ILE A 319 8.23 13.79 11.24
N ILE A 320 7.46 14.89 11.15
CA ILE A 320 7.78 16.16 11.82
C ILE A 320 7.79 15.98 13.34
N ALA A 321 6.79 15.28 13.90
CA ALA A 321 6.68 15.07 15.33
C ALA A 321 7.89 14.30 15.90
N ILE A 322 8.36 13.27 15.18
CA ILE A 322 9.48 12.43 15.63
C ILE A 322 10.83 13.12 15.39
N LEU A 323 11.06 13.71 14.21
CA LEU A 323 12.36 14.33 13.89
C LEU A 323 12.62 15.59 14.72
N LYS A 324 11.60 16.35 15.13
CA LYS A 324 11.78 17.51 16.02
C LYS A 324 12.37 17.14 17.38
N GLY A 325 12.17 15.90 17.85
CA GLY A 325 12.67 15.41 19.13
C GLY A 325 13.89 14.50 19.05
N ALA A 326 14.40 14.20 17.85
CA ALA A 326 15.46 13.23 17.65
C ALA A 326 16.82 13.92 17.43
N GLU A 327 17.87 13.46 18.14
CA GLU A 327 19.28 13.76 17.83
C GLU A 327 20.06 12.48 17.47
N PRO A 328 19.86 11.89 16.27
CA PRO A 328 20.42 10.59 15.92
C PRO A 328 21.96 10.56 15.90
N SER A 329 22.61 11.68 15.56
CA SER A 329 24.07 11.81 15.51
C SER A 329 24.73 11.71 16.90
N GLY A 330 23.97 11.91 17.97
CA GLY A 330 24.42 11.75 19.35
C GLY A 330 24.38 10.31 19.88
N THR A 331 23.71 9.39 19.18
CA THR A 331 23.34 8.05 19.67
C THR A 331 24.54 7.26 20.20
N PHE A 332 25.67 7.30 19.49
CA PHE A 332 26.88 6.55 19.85
C PHE A 332 27.98 7.42 20.48
N ARG A 333 27.66 8.64 20.93
CA ARG A 333 28.63 9.50 21.61
C ARG A 333 28.98 8.93 22.98
N ARG A 334 30.27 8.69 23.23
CA ARG A 334 30.77 8.22 24.53
C ARG A 334 30.43 9.28 25.59
N LYS A 335 29.52 8.97 26.53
CA LYS A 335 29.24 9.85 27.68
C LYS A 335 30.55 10.03 28.46
N ARG A 336 31.16 11.22 28.42
CA ARG A 336 32.15 11.59 29.44
C ARG A 336 31.38 11.66 30.76
N GLY A 337 31.81 10.87 31.74
CA GLY A 337 31.12 10.76 33.02
C GLY A 337 30.98 12.13 33.68
N HIS A 338 29.75 12.59 33.87
CA HIS A 338 29.43 13.53 34.93
C HIS A 338 29.29 12.71 36.21
N TRP A 339 30.42 12.50 36.88
CA TRP A 339 30.41 12.38 38.33
C TRP A 339 30.38 13.81 38.86
N THR A 340 29.19 14.29 39.20
CA THR A 340 29.05 15.42 40.13
C THR A 340 28.87 14.80 41.52
N TYR A 341 29.88 15.04 42.37
CA TYR A 341 29.87 14.74 43.79
C TYR A 341 28.74 15.46 44.51
#